data_AF-A0A1G0WD00-F1
#
_entry.id   AF-A0A1G0WD00-F1
#
_cell.length_a   1.000
_cell.length_b   1.000
_cell.length_c   1.000
_cell.angle_alpha   90.00
_cell.angle_beta   90.00
_cell.angle_gamma   90.00
#
_symmetry.space_group_name_H-M   'P 1'
#
loop_
_entity.id
_entity.type
_entity.pdbx_description
1 polymer ?
#
loop_
_entity_poly.entity_id
_entity_poly.type
_entity_poly.pdbx_seq_one_letter_code
_entity_poly.pdbx_strand_id
1 'polypeptide(L)'
;MVIHDKIIVPFSDKEQSIQFFIDRKQNAKSIIKTNEKEIIEEIFNEDGNIVIFCNELGLVNNIFYGLEIIEPIKKNEINKPGDFDVILFEKDKIHLSVALQVKKIGIIIKQNEEKKLDFINHIDYVENLIIDGLEQTYRQLKHYLFYRNYFVLILEIDARQQKDVNVIFRDISNDTYHIIRKIISDIENNNQDYDKSIGIILIPFIQNNDMPYKDAGKVLIDIDRECVTLKQPDETTNRIKDAFKRKLFKELYVQNFKFTKS
;
A
#
# COMPACT_ATOMS: atom_id res chain seq x y z
N MET A 1 2.86 -21.74 21.76
CA MET A 1 2.00 -21.62 22.97
C MET A 1 0.91 -20.61 22.62
N VAL A 2 -0.26 -21.11 22.22
CA VAL A 2 -1.40 -20.26 21.82
C VAL A 2 -2.12 -19.87 23.09
N ILE A 3 -2.06 -18.59 23.45
CA ILE A 3 -2.91 -18.06 24.52
C ILE A 3 -4.29 -17.81 23.88
N HIS A 4 -5.20 -18.75 24.06
CA HIS A 4 -6.62 -18.53 23.83
C HIS A 4 -7.15 -17.67 24.96
N ASP A 5 -7.12 -16.35 24.79
CA ASP A 5 -7.95 -15.47 25.62
C ASP A 5 -9.41 -15.74 25.27
N LYS A 6 -10.08 -16.51 26.13
CA LYS A 6 -11.51 -16.76 26.07
C LYS A 6 -12.24 -15.41 26.19
N ILE A 7 -12.93 -15.03 25.12
CA ILE A 7 -13.95 -13.98 25.20
C ILE A 7 -15.10 -14.53 26.04
N ILE A 8 -15.22 -14.08 27.29
CA ILE A 8 -16.36 -14.38 28.15
C ILE A 8 -17.34 -13.22 28.01
N VAL A 9 -18.52 -13.49 27.44
CA VAL A 9 -19.60 -12.51 27.31
C VAL A 9 -20.68 -12.85 28.35
N PRO A 10 -20.86 -12.04 29.41
CA PRO A 10 -21.99 -12.21 30.32
C PRO A 10 -23.25 -11.58 29.70
N PHE A 11 -24.32 -12.36 29.58
CA PHE A 11 -25.61 -11.88 29.08
C PHE A 11 -26.46 -11.29 30.22
N SER A 12 -26.88 -10.02 30.10
CA SER A 12 -28.03 -9.47 30.85
C SER A 12 -28.73 -8.36 30.06
N ASP A 13 -30.05 -8.22 30.27
CA ASP A 13 -31.02 -7.47 29.46
C ASP A 13 -31.00 -5.93 29.59
N LYS A 14 -29.83 -5.27 29.47
CA LYS A 14 -29.74 -3.81 29.30
C LYS A 14 -28.90 -3.50 28.06
N GLU A 15 -29.29 -2.49 27.27
CA GLU A 15 -28.64 -2.05 26.01
C GLU A 15 -27.14 -2.42 25.99
N GLN A 16 -26.83 -3.51 25.29
CA GLN A 16 -25.51 -4.12 25.36
C GLN A 16 -24.57 -3.37 24.42
N SER A 17 -23.54 -2.76 25.00
CA SER A 17 -22.39 -2.27 24.27
C SER A 17 -21.25 -3.28 24.37
N ILE A 18 -20.90 -3.89 23.25
CA ILE A 18 -19.72 -4.73 23.09
C ILE A 18 -18.58 -3.83 22.64
N GLN A 19 -17.52 -3.75 23.44
CA GLN A 19 -16.30 -3.05 23.10
C GLN A 19 -15.30 -4.04 22.49
N PHE A 20 -15.12 -3.98 21.17
CA PHE A 20 -14.22 -4.86 20.42
C PHE A 20 -12.74 -4.42 20.48
N PHE A 21 -12.47 -3.17 20.88
CA PHE A 21 -11.13 -2.59 20.89
C PHE A 21 -10.76 -2.17 22.32
N ILE A 22 -9.69 -2.75 22.85
CA ILE A 22 -9.17 -2.39 24.17
C ILE A 22 -8.29 -1.14 24.00
N ASP A 23 -8.76 -0.01 24.52
CA ASP A 23 -7.97 1.23 24.61
C ASP A 23 -6.91 1.06 25.70
N ARG A 24 -5.80 0.40 25.37
CA ARG A 24 -4.63 0.40 26.23
C ARG A 24 -4.00 1.79 26.17
N LYS A 25 -3.75 2.42 27.33
CA LYS A 25 -3.01 3.68 27.44
C LYS A 25 -1.54 3.47 27.08
N GLN A 26 -1.26 3.25 25.80
CA GLN A 26 0.07 3.39 25.22
C GLN A 26 -0.03 4.63 24.35
N ASN A 27 0.74 5.68 24.61
CA ASN A 27 0.70 6.88 23.76
C ASN A 27 1.46 6.59 22.45
N ALA A 28 0.96 5.67 21.63
CA ALA A 28 1.60 5.33 20.37
C ALA A 28 1.55 6.52 19.40
N LYS A 29 2.63 6.66 18.62
CA LYS A 29 2.69 7.60 17.51
C LYS A 29 1.58 7.27 16.51
N SER A 30 0.89 8.30 16.04
CA SER A 30 -0.11 8.17 14.97
C SER A 30 0.55 7.66 13.69
N ILE A 31 -0.11 6.73 13.00
CA ILE A 31 0.31 6.21 11.70
C ILE A 31 0.57 7.33 10.69
N ILE A 32 -0.24 8.40 10.72
CA ILE A 32 -0.13 9.52 9.78
C ILE A 32 1.19 10.31 9.90
N LYS A 33 1.93 10.12 11.00
CA LYS A 33 3.23 10.75 11.25
C LYS A 33 4.40 9.84 10.88
N THR A 34 4.14 8.63 10.43
CA THR A 34 5.15 7.68 9.95
C THR A 34 5.61 8.14 8.56
N ASN A 35 6.88 7.95 8.22
CA ASN A 35 7.33 8.33 6.87
C ASN A 35 6.97 7.23 5.86
N GLU A 36 6.98 7.56 4.56
CA GLU A 36 6.57 6.65 3.49
C GLU A 36 7.43 5.37 3.48
N LYS A 37 8.75 5.53 3.60
CA LYS A 37 9.70 4.43 3.62
C LYS A 37 9.47 3.45 4.77
N GLU A 38 9.24 3.94 5.97
CA GLU A 38 8.95 3.13 7.16
C GLU A 38 7.70 2.26 6.94
N ILE A 39 6.67 2.81 6.27
CA ILE A 39 5.46 2.04 5.97
C ILE A 39 5.69 1.00 4.89
N ILE A 40 6.41 1.36 3.82
CA ILE A 40 6.77 0.39 2.79
C ILE A 40 7.62 -0.72 3.42
N GLU A 41 8.60 -0.39 4.26
CA GLU A 41 9.36 -1.40 4.98
C GLU A 41 8.45 -2.28 5.84
N GLU A 42 7.48 -1.72 6.55
CA GLU A 42 6.54 -2.50 7.37
C GLU A 42 5.67 -3.46 6.54
N ILE A 43 5.04 -2.95 5.47
CA ILE A 43 4.21 -3.76 4.56
C ILE A 43 5.02 -4.94 4.00
N PHE A 44 6.31 -4.72 3.73
CA PHE A 44 7.18 -5.72 3.09
C PHE A 44 7.98 -6.57 4.08
N ASN A 45 8.06 -6.20 5.37
CA ASN A 45 8.75 -6.98 6.42
C ASN A 45 7.81 -7.92 7.19
N GLU A 46 6.50 -7.64 7.22
CA GLU A 46 5.53 -8.54 7.84
C GLU A 46 5.12 -9.66 6.88
N ASP A 47 5.50 -10.90 7.22
CA ASP A 47 5.29 -12.11 6.40
C ASP A 47 3.83 -12.26 5.90
N GLY A 48 2.83 -11.85 6.68
CA GLY A 48 1.42 -11.96 6.28
C GLY A 48 1.02 -10.97 5.17
N ASN A 49 1.42 -9.71 5.29
CA ASN A 49 1.00 -8.64 4.37
C ASN A 49 1.69 -8.77 3.02
N ILE A 50 2.99 -9.09 3.02
CA ILE A 50 3.76 -9.30 1.81
C ILE A 50 3.23 -10.49 1.00
N VAL A 51 2.80 -11.58 1.64
CA VAL A 51 2.25 -12.76 0.94
C VAL A 51 0.99 -12.38 0.17
N ILE A 52 0.06 -11.66 0.82
CA ILE A 52 -1.18 -11.21 0.17
C ILE A 52 -0.83 -10.28 -1.00
N PHE A 53 0.03 -9.29 -0.76
CA PHE A 53 0.45 -8.33 -1.78
C PHE A 53 1.10 -8.98 -2.99
N CYS A 54 2.03 -9.90 -2.75
CA CYS A 54 2.71 -10.62 -3.83
C CYS A 54 1.76 -11.55 -4.59
N ASN A 55 0.84 -12.22 -3.90
CA ASN A 55 -0.16 -13.08 -4.53
C ASN A 55 -1.10 -12.29 -5.44
N GLU A 56 -1.57 -11.12 -5.01
CA GLU A 56 -2.38 -10.22 -5.84
C GLU A 56 -1.58 -9.75 -7.08
N LEU A 57 -0.28 -9.53 -6.93
CA LEU A 57 0.63 -9.28 -8.06
C LEU A 57 1.01 -10.54 -8.86
N GLY A 58 0.52 -11.73 -8.51
CA GLY A 58 0.85 -12.99 -9.18
C GLY A 58 2.32 -13.42 -9.05
N LEU A 59 3.02 -12.96 -8.01
CA LEU A 59 4.36 -13.37 -7.62
C LEU A 59 4.23 -14.41 -6.51
N VAL A 60 4.77 -15.61 -6.70
CA VAL A 60 4.46 -16.77 -5.85
C VAL A 60 5.68 -17.49 -5.30
N ASN A 61 6.86 -17.36 -5.91
CA ASN A 61 8.06 -18.11 -5.51
C ASN A 61 9.31 -17.24 -5.47
N ASN A 62 10.13 -17.44 -4.43
CA ASN A 62 11.48 -16.84 -4.29
C ASN A 62 11.51 -15.36 -4.69
N ILE A 63 10.67 -14.58 -4.01
CA ILE A 63 10.43 -13.19 -4.34
C ILE A 63 11.56 -12.34 -3.77
N PHE A 64 12.05 -11.41 -4.58
CA PHE A 64 13.02 -10.43 -4.19
C PHE A 64 12.41 -9.05 -4.33
N TYR A 65 12.64 -8.20 -3.35
CA TYR A 65 12.21 -6.81 -3.36
C TYR A 65 13.39 -5.90 -3.04
N GLY A 66 13.35 -4.70 -3.60
CA GLY A 66 14.31 -3.66 -3.27
C GLY A 66 13.61 -2.31 -3.23
N LEU A 67 14.04 -1.50 -2.27
CA LEU A 67 13.45 -0.21 -1.95
C LEU A 67 14.37 0.90 -2.44
N GLU A 68 13.79 1.96 -3.01
CA GLU A 68 14.52 3.16 -3.45
C GLU A 68 15.74 2.85 -4.35
N ILE A 69 15.61 1.86 -5.25
CA ILE A 69 16.74 1.42 -6.08
C ILE A 69 16.99 2.44 -7.19
N ILE A 70 18.16 3.08 -7.16
CA ILE A 70 18.60 4.03 -8.19
C ILE A 70 19.56 3.34 -9.16
N GLU A 71 20.79 3.07 -8.75
CA GLU A 71 21.82 2.44 -9.60
C GLU A 71 21.79 0.91 -9.42
N PRO A 72 21.96 0.11 -10.49
CA PRO A 72 22.24 0.46 -11.89
C PRO A 72 20.98 0.52 -12.75
N ILE A 73 19.79 0.57 -12.15
CA ILE A 73 18.50 0.60 -12.87
C ILE A 73 18.37 1.89 -13.66
N LYS A 74 18.75 3.00 -13.04
CA LYS A 74 18.81 4.35 -13.58
C LYS A 74 20.26 4.77 -13.58
N LYS A 75 20.80 5.05 -14.76
CA LYS A 75 22.06 5.80 -14.87
C LYS A 75 21.75 7.24 -14.45
N ASN A 76 22.56 7.81 -13.55
CA ASN A 76 22.52 9.23 -13.20
C ASN A 76 22.66 10.14 -14.42
N GLU A 77 21.56 10.40 -15.13
CA GLU A 77 21.44 11.46 -16.12
C GLU A 77 20.67 12.63 -15.52
N ILE A 78 21.14 13.83 -15.82
CA ILE A 78 20.89 15.11 -15.12
C ILE A 78 19.42 15.55 -15.16
N ASN A 79 18.55 14.86 -15.91
CA ASN A 79 17.11 15.10 -16.00
C ASN A 79 16.34 13.84 -15.60
N LYS A 80 16.18 13.63 -14.29
CA LYS A 80 15.71 12.36 -13.72
C LYS A 80 14.17 12.25 -13.75
N PRO A 81 13.58 11.13 -14.21
CA PRO A 81 12.31 10.64 -13.66
C PRO A 81 12.49 10.32 -12.16
N GLY A 82 11.44 10.17 -11.36
CA GLY A 82 11.54 9.86 -9.92
C GLY A 82 12.42 8.62 -9.60
N ASP A 83 12.75 8.42 -8.34
CA ASP A 83 13.37 7.16 -7.89
C ASP A 83 12.31 6.03 -7.90
N PHE A 84 12.74 4.77 -7.95
CA PHE A 84 11.81 3.63 -7.87
C PHE A 84 11.58 3.29 -6.41
N ASP A 85 10.37 3.46 -5.91
CA ASP A 85 10.10 3.20 -4.50
C ASP A 85 10.23 1.70 -4.20
N VAL A 86 9.66 0.84 -5.07
CA VAL A 86 9.78 -0.61 -4.95
C VAL A 86 9.95 -1.29 -6.30
N ILE A 87 10.86 -2.27 -6.37
CA ILE A 87 10.95 -3.22 -7.47
C ILE A 87 10.83 -4.64 -6.90
N LEU A 88 9.97 -5.46 -7.53
CA LEU A 88 9.70 -6.85 -7.17
C LEU A 88 9.97 -7.80 -8.33
N PHE A 89 10.51 -8.99 -8.05
CA PHE A 89 10.60 -10.08 -9.03
C PHE A 89 10.78 -11.44 -8.38
N GLU A 90 10.47 -12.52 -9.10
CA GLU A 90 10.88 -13.88 -8.74
C GLU A 90 12.29 -14.15 -9.27
N LYS A 91 13.16 -14.80 -8.48
CA LYS A 91 14.58 -15.04 -8.82
C LYS A 91 14.81 -15.53 -10.26
N ASP A 92 13.98 -16.48 -10.70
CA ASP A 92 14.12 -17.11 -12.03
C ASP A 92 13.34 -16.36 -13.13
N LYS A 93 12.59 -15.32 -12.77
CA LYS A 93 11.74 -14.52 -13.68
C LYS A 93 12.00 -13.02 -13.55
N ILE A 94 13.27 -12.61 -13.49
CA ILE A 94 13.68 -11.18 -13.47
C ILE A 94 13.10 -10.37 -14.65
N HIS A 95 12.84 -11.03 -15.78
CA HIS A 95 12.21 -10.41 -16.96
C HIS A 95 10.71 -10.11 -16.77
N LEU A 96 10.10 -10.58 -15.68
CA LEU A 96 8.72 -10.33 -15.28
C LEU A 96 8.65 -9.42 -14.05
N SER A 97 9.57 -8.46 -13.93
CA SER A 97 9.66 -7.61 -12.74
C SER A 97 8.55 -6.56 -12.70
N VAL A 98 8.11 -6.25 -11.48
CA VAL A 98 7.06 -5.28 -11.19
C VAL A 98 7.69 -4.05 -10.55
N ALA A 99 7.39 -2.87 -11.07
CA ALA A 99 7.78 -1.60 -10.45
C ALA A 99 6.56 -0.94 -9.79
N LEU A 100 6.78 -0.39 -8.60
CA LEU A 100 5.75 0.33 -7.84
C LEU A 100 6.27 1.74 -7.54
N GLN A 101 5.44 2.73 -7.85
CA GLN A 101 5.54 4.07 -7.30
C GLN A 101 4.52 4.20 -6.18
N VAL A 102 4.97 4.58 -4.99
CA VAL A 102 4.16 4.72 -3.80
C VAL A 102 3.95 6.20 -3.48
N LYS A 103 2.75 6.53 -3.02
CA LYS A 103 2.42 7.77 -2.31
C LYS A 103 1.56 7.45 -1.10
N LYS A 104 1.57 8.31 -0.09
CA LYS A 104 0.72 8.16 1.10
C LYS A 104 -0.16 9.38 1.37
N ILE A 105 -1.39 9.12 1.81
CA ILE A 105 -2.35 10.14 2.25
C ILE A 105 -2.74 9.85 3.69
N GLY A 106 -2.63 10.87 4.55
CA GLY A 106 -3.10 10.79 5.93
C GLY A 106 -4.55 11.24 6.08
N ILE A 107 -5.33 10.42 6.76
CA ILE A 107 -6.76 10.60 7.01
C ILE A 107 -7.02 10.46 8.52
N ILE A 108 -7.76 11.40 9.11
CA ILE A 108 -8.19 11.31 10.52
C ILE A 108 -9.71 11.17 10.56
N ILE A 109 -10.20 10.17 11.29
CA ILE A 109 -11.65 9.99 11.53
C ILE A 109 -11.98 10.55 12.92
N LYS A 110 -12.82 11.60 12.98
CA LYS A 110 -13.26 12.26 14.23
C LYS A 110 -14.66 11.79 14.66
N GLN A 111 -14.93 11.80 15.97
CA GLN A 111 -16.09 11.12 16.57
C GLN A 111 -17.47 11.78 16.35
N ASN A 112 -17.57 13.02 15.84
CA ASN A 112 -18.83 13.78 15.85
C ASN A 112 -19.16 14.50 14.53
N GLU A 113 -18.38 14.25 13.49
CA GLU A 113 -18.69 14.74 12.15
C GLU A 113 -19.28 13.58 11.37
N GLU A 114 -20.25 13.82 10.49
CA GLU A 114 -20.92 12.82 9.64
C GLU A 114 -19.91 12.05 8.76
N LYS A 115 -19.05 11.20 9.33
CA LYS A 115 -17.91 10.55 8.66
C LYS A 115 -17.22 11.48 7.63
N LYS A 116 -17.16 12.79 7.93
CA LYS A 116 -16.58 13.76 7.01
C LYS A 116 -15.08 13.58 7.08
N LEU A 117 -14.50 13.47 5.89
CA LEU A 117 -13.09 13.29 5.72
C LEU A 117 -12.37 14.57 6.11
N ASP A 118 -11.71 14.52 7.26
CA ASP A 118 -10.58 15.40 7.51
C ASP A 118 -9.34 14.70 6.98
N PHE A 119 -9.12 14.83 5.67
CA PHE A 119 -7.76 14.71 5.16
C PHE A 119 -6.89 15.67 5.96
N ILE A 120 -5.74 15.20 6.43
CA ILE A 120 -4.81 16.08 7.18
C ILE A 120 -4.42 17.30 6.34
N ASN A 121 -4.40 17.10 5.03
CA ASN A 121 -4.12 18.10 4.03
C ASN A 121 -5.38 18.39 3.22
N HIS A 122 -5.55 19.63 2.73
CA HIS A 122 -6.68 19.99 1.86
C HIS A 122 -6.80 19.09 0.62
N ILE A 123 -8.00 18.97 0.05
CA ILE A 123 -8.26 18.09 -1.09
C ILE A 123 -7.33 18.37 -2.28
N ASP A 124 -7.03 19.65 -2.54
CA ASP A 124 -6.09 20.07 -3.58
C ASP A 124 -4.69 19.48 -3.39
N TYR A 125 -4.24 19.31 -2.15
CA TYR A 125 -2.96 18.65 -1.86
C TYR A 125 -3.03 17.17 -2.23
N VAL A 126 -4.13 16.49 -1.91
CA VAL A 126 -4.35 15.09 -2.25
C VAL A 126 -4.35 14.91 -3.77
N GLU A 127 -5.04 15.78 -4.50
CA GLU A 127 -5.07 15.78 -5.96
C GLU A 127 -3.66 15.92 -6.55
N ASN A 128 -2.91 16.94 -6.11
CA ASN A 128 -1.54 17.16 -6.58
C ASN A 128 -0.60 15.97 -6.27
N LEU A 129 -0.73 15.36 -5.10
CA LEU A 129 0.06 14.18 -4.74
C LEU A 129 -0.23 12.99 -5.66
N ILE A 130 -1.49 12.77 -6.02
CA ILE A 130 -1.91 11.71 -6.94
C ILE A 130 -1.39 12.00 -8.35
N ILE A 131 -1.50 13.25 -8.81
CA ILE A 131 -0.94 13.70 -10.11
C ILE A 131 0.57 13.40 -10.15
N ASP A 132 1.33 13.85 -9.15
CA ASP A 132 2.77 13.63 -9.08
C ASP A 132 3.14 12.13 -9.10
N GLY A 133 2.41 11.30 -8.37
CA GLY A 133 2.60 9.85 -8.34
C GLY A 133 2.32 9.19 -9.69
N LEU A 134 1.22 9.56 -10.34
CA LEU A 134 0.87 9.06 -11.68
C LEU A 134 1.90 9.50 -12.73
N GLU A 135 2.33 10.76 -12.71
CA GLU A 135 3.38 11.25 -13.60
C GLU A 135 4.70 10.48 -13.43
N GLN A 136 5.11 10.23 -12.19
CA GLN A 136 6.32 9.47 -11.89
C GLN A 136 6.21 8.03 -12.44
N THR A 137 5.08 7.38 -12.18
CA THR A 137 4.79 6.02 -12.68
C THR A 137 4.80 5.97 -14.21
N TYR A 138 4.22 6.97 -14.87
CA TYR A 138 4.18 7.08 -16.31
C TYR A 138 5.56 7.29 -16.94
N ARG A 139 6.39 8.13 -16.33
CA ARG A 139 7.78 8.29 -16.77
C ARG A 139 8.55 6.97 -16.60
N GLN A 140 8.34 6.26 -15.49
CA GLN A 140 8.96 4.95 -15.26
C GLN A 140 8.54 3.92 -16.33
N LEU A 141 7.24 3.85 -16.62
CA LEU A 141 6.68 3.02 -17.68
C LEU A 141 7.38 3.30 -19.02
N LYS A 142 7.42 4.57 -19.46
CA LYS A 142 7.99 4.97 -20.76
C LYS A 142 9.47 4.67 -20.92
N HIS A 143 10.26 4.85 -19.86
CA HIS A 143 11.72 4.75 -19.95
C HIS A 143 12.26 3.35 -19.66
N TYR A 144 11.58 2.58 -18.80
CA TYR A 144 12.13 1.32 -18.31
C TYR A 144 11.26 0.11 -18.68
N LEU A 145 9.98 0.32 -18.99
CA LEU A 145 9.09 -0.72 -19.51
C LEU A 145 9.15 -2.01 -18.68
N PHE A 146 9.05 -1.89 -17.35
CA PHE A 146 8.89 -3.05 -16.48
C PHE A 146 7.71 -3.90 -16.96
N TYR A 147 7.76 -5.21 -16.70
CA TYR A 147 6.69 -6.13 -17.08
C TYR A 147 5.32 -5.64 -16.60
N ARG A 148 5.27 -5.08 -15.39
CA ARG A 148 4.09 -4.42 -14.81
C ARG A 148 4.51 -3.18 -14.02
N ASN A 149 3.70 -2.12 -14.10
CA ASN A 149 3.94 -0.86 -13.40
C ASN A 149 2.66 -0.47 -12.66
N TYR A 150 2.78 -0.18 -11.37
CA TYR A 150 1.66 0.24 -10.54
C TYR A 150 1.95 1.56 -9.85
N PHE A 151 0.94 2.41 -9.79
CA PHE A 151 0.83 3.47 -8.81
C PHE A 151 0.13 2.91 -7.56
N VAL A 152 0.75 3.04 -6.41
CA VAL A 152 0.26 2.54 -5.12
C VAL A 152 -0.02 3.72 -4.21
N LEU A 153 -1.26 3.81 -3.72
CA LEU A 153 -1.70 4.86 -2.82
C LEU A 153 -2.03 4.26 -1.45
N ILE A 154 -1.20 4.58 -0.47
CA ILE A 154 -1.39 4.15 0.92
C ILE A 154 -2.30 5.17 1.62
N LEU A 155 -3.41 4.70 2.18
CA LEU A 155 -4.33 5.51 2.96
C LEU A 155 -4.05 5.27 4.45
N GLU A 156 -3.25 6.15 5.06
CA GLU A 156 -2.94 6.11 6.49
C GLU A 156 -4.13 6.65 7.28
N ILE A 157 -4.87 5.77 7.93
CA ILE A 157 -6.13 6.12 8.58
C ILE A 157 -5.94 6.06 10.10
N ASP A 158 -5.98 7.22 10.76
CA ASP A 158 -6.06 7.32 12.22
C ASP A 158 -7.53 7.34 12.66
N ALA A 159 -8.02 6.17 13.06
CA ALA A 159 -9.40 5.94 13.51
C ALA A 159 -9.52 5.89 15.04
N ARG A 160 -8.47 6.27 15.79
CA ARG A 160 -8.44 6.13 17.27
C ARG A 160 -9.47 6.98 17.99
N GLN A 161 -9.93 8.06 17.35
CA GLN A 161 -10.97 8.92 17.92
C GLN A 161 -12.38 8.36 17.71
N GLN A 162 -12.57 7.33 16.88
CA GLN A 162 -13.86 6.68 16.67
C GLN A 162 -14.13 5.71 17.83
N LYS A 163 -15.12 6.02 18.69
CA LYS A 163 -15.49 5.17 19.84
C LYS A 163 -16.81 4.43 19.65
N ASP A 164 -17.16 4.11 18.41
CA ASP A 164 -18.37 3.35 18.13
C ASP A 164 -18.35 2.04 18.91
N VAL A 165 -19.43 1.81 19.67
CA VAL A 165 -19.72 0.56 20.36
C VAL A 165 -20.40 -0.39 19.38
N ASN A 166 -20.24 -1.70 19.56
CA ASN A 166 -20.82 -2.74 18.69
C ASN A 166 -20.30 -2.77 17.23
N VAL A 167 -19.18 -2.11 16.92
CA VAL A 167 -18.57 -2.13 15.59
C VAL A 167 -17.33 -3.02 15.57
N ILE A 168 -17.36 -4.07 14.75
CA ILE A 168 -16.24 -5.03 14.58
C ILE A 168 -15.13 -4.45 13.69
N PHE A 169 -15.50 -3.58 12.73
CA PHE A 169 -14.58 -2.93 11.80
C PHE A 169 -14.81 -1.42 11.81
N ARG A 170 -13.85 -0.69 12.39
CA ARG A 170 -13.75 0.77 12.25
C ARG A 170 -13.00 1.04 10.94
N ASP A 171 -13.74 0.94 9.84
CA ASP A 171 -13.21 1.18 8.50
C ASP A 171 -13.54 2.61 8.03
N ILE A 172 -12.85 3.08 7.01
CA ILE A 172 -13.26 4.28 6.28
C ILE A 172 -14.62 4.07 5.63
N SER A 173 -15.38 5.15 5.46
CA SER A 173 -16.64 5.10 4.73
C SER A 173 -16.39 4.73 3.27
N ASN A 174 -17.35 4.05 2.63
CA ASN A 174 -17.34 3.85 1.18
C ASN A 174 -17.21 5.18 0.42
N ASP A 175 -17.73 6.28 1.00
CA ASP A 175 -17.60 7.63 0.45
C ASP A 175 -16.14 8.09 0.34
N THR A 176 -15.27 7.63 1.23
CA THR A 176 -13.83 7.95 1.22
C THR A 176 -13.13 7.32 0.03
N TYR A 177 -13.33 6.01 -0.15
CA TYR A 177 -12.85 5.32 -1.35
C TYR A 177 -13.43 5.96 -2.61
N HIS A 178 -14.72 6.33 -2.58
CA HIS A 178 -15.37 6.96 -3.72
C HIS A 178 -14.74 8.31 -4.08
N ILE A 179 -14.40 9.15 -3.10
CA ILE A 179 -13.72 10.44 -3.33
C ILE A 179 -12.34 10.23 -3.96
N ILE A 180 -11.52 9.33 -3.40
CA ILE A 180 -10.19 9.05 -3.94
C ILE A 180 -10.28 8.48 -5.38
N ARG A 181 -11.17 7.52 -5.60
CA ARG A 181 -11.39 6.94 -6.94
C ARG A 181 -11.92 7.99 -7.92
N LYS A 182 -12.78 8.90 -7.46
CA LYS A 182 -13.27 10.02 -8.28
C LYS A 182 -12.13 10.96 -8.66
N ILE A 183 -11.28 11.36 -7.71
CA ILE A 183 -10.10 12.19 -8.01
C ILE A 183 -9.23 11.54 -9.07
N ILE A 184 -8.90 10.25 -8.89
CA ILE A 184 -8.13 9.46 -9.87
C ILE A 184 -8.82 9.50 -11.24
N SER A 185 -10.11 9.20 -11.29
CA SER A 185 -10.87 9.21 -12.55
C SER A 185 -10.91 10.60 -13.20
N ASP A 186 -11.06 11.66 -12.43
CA ASP A 186 -11.12 13.04 -12.93
C ASP A 186 -9.76 13.45 -13.50
N ILE A 187 -8.66 13.11 -12.82
CA ILE A 187 -7.29 13.34 -13.32
C ILE A 187 -7.06 12.62 -14.66
N GLU A 188 -7.47 11.37 -14.77
CA GLU A 188 -7.30 10.56 -15.99
C GLU A 188 -8.17 11.04 -17.15
N ASN A 189 -9.41 11.44 -16.87
CA ASN A 189 -10.31 11.96 -17.90
C ASN A 189 -9.85 13.32 -18.43
N ASN A 190 -9.21 14.14 -17.60
CA ASN A 190 -8.74 15.48 -17.96
C ASN A 190 -7.35 15.48 -18.62
N ASN A 191 -6.57 14.40 -18.50
CA ASN A 191 -5.22 14.30 -19.04
C ASN A 191 -5.10 13.12 -20.00
N GLN A 192 -5.18 13.39 -21.31
CA GLN A 192 -5.09 12.37 -22.36
C GLN A 192 -3.76 11.60 -22.39
N ASP A 193 -2.72 12.12 -21.72
CA ASP A 193 -1.39 11.52 -21.71
C ASP A 193 -1.25 10.37 -20.71
N TYR A 194 -2.17 10.19 -19.75
CA TYR A 194 -2.09 9.08 -18.80
C TYR A 194 -2.43 7.75 -19.48
N ASP A 195 -1.42 6.89 -19.56
CA ASP A 195 -1.58 5.57 -20.14
C ASP A 195 -2.29 4.62 -19.17
N LYS A 196 -3.42 4.10 -19.63
CA LYS A 196 -4.25 3.11 -18.93
C LYS A 196 -3.54 1.76 -18.72
N SER A 197 -2.32 1.61 -19.23
CA SER A 197 -1.43 0.49 -18.94
C SER A 197 -0.89 0.49 -17.50
N ILE A 198 -0.94 1.62 -16.79
CA ILE A 198 -0.56 1.71 -15.37
C ILE A 198 -1.67 1.14 -14.48
N GLY A 199 -1.32 0.22 -13.60
CA GLY A 199 -2.23 -0.29 -12.57
C GLY A 199 -2.31 0.65 -11.38
N ILE A 200 -3.41 0.58 -10.63
CA ILE A 200 -3.65 1.38 -9.43
C ILE A 200 -3.97 0.44 -8.28
N ILE A 201 -3.23 0.57 -7.18
CA ILE A 201 -3.45 -0.19 -5.94
C ILE A 201 -3.74 0.79 -4.82
N LEU A 202 -4.82 0.56 -4.10
CA LEU A 202 -5.17 1.28 -2.89
C LEU A 202 -4.86 0.38 -1.69
N ILE A 203 -4.09 0.89 -0.74
CA ILE A 203 -3.73 0.16 0.47
C ILE A 203 -4.22 0.96 1.69
N PRO A 204 -5.43 0.68 2.21
CA PRO A 204 -5.82 1.19 3.52
C PRO A 204 -4.91 0.62 4.61
N PHE A 205 -4.34 1.51 5.41
CA PHE A 205 -3.57 1.16 6.59
C PHE A 205 -4.17 1.82 7.83
N ILE A 206 -4.95 1.05 8.58
CA ILE A 206 -5.86 1.59 9.59
C ILE A 206 -5.32 1.35 11.01
N GLN A 207 -5.18 2.44 11.77
CA GLN A 207 -4.88 2.41 13.20
C GLN A 207 -6.15 2.65 14.02
N ASN A 208 -6.69 1.59 14.62
CA ASN A 208 -7.97 1.61 15.33
C ASN A 208 -7.90 1.91 16.83
N ASN A 209 -6.71 1.82 17.40
CA ASN A 209 -6.47 1.98 18.83
C ASN A 209 -5.08 2.60 19.07
N ASP A 210 -4.81 2.89 20.33
CA ASP A 210 -3.58 3.51 20.80
C ASP A 210 -2.37 2.55 20.87
N MET A 211 -2.47 1.33 20.33
CA MET A 211 -1.30 0.47 20.18
C MET A 211 -0.45 0.93 18.99
N PRO A 212 0.86 0.59 18.98
CA PRO A 212 1.70 0.82 17.81
C PRO A 212 1.06 0.22 16.56
N TYR A 213 1.10 0.93 15.43
CA TYR A 213 0.45 0.49 14.20
C TYR A 213 0.97 -0.87 13.70
N LYS A 214 2.23 -1.21 13.97
CA LYS A 214 2.79 -2.55 13.74
C LYS A 214 2.07 -3.68 14.49
N ASP A 215 1.44 -3.38 15.63
CA ASP A 215 0.81 -4.37 16.51
C ASP A 215 -0.73 -4.39 16.37
N ALA A 216 -1.30 -3.38 15.70
CA ALA A 216 -2.75 -3.16 15.62
C ALA A 216 -3.27 -2.83 14.22
N GLY A 217 -2.37 -2.59 13.28
CA GLY A 217 -2.67 -2.19 11.93
C GLY A 217 -3.30 -3.34 11.17
N LYS A 218 -4.38 -3.05 10.45
CA LYS A 218 -4.88 -3.92 9.39
C LYS A 218 -4.40 -3.33 8.08
N VAL A 219 -3.67 -4.12 7.30
CA VAL A 219 -3.35 -3.82 5.90
C VAL A 219 -4.36 -4.58 5.06
N LEU A 220 -5.13 -3.85 4.24
CA LEU A 220 -5.90 -4.46 3.16
C LEU A 220 -5.28 -4.01 1.85
N ILE A 221 -5.36 -4.85 0.83
CA ILE A 221 -4.81 -4.57 -0.50
C ILE A 221 -5.97 -4.65 -1.47
N ASP A 222 -6.24 -3.52 -2.13
CA ASP A 222 -7.31 -3.37 -3.09
C ASP A 222 -6.71 -2.96 -4.44
N ILE A 223 -6.69 -3.88 -5.40
CA ILE A 223 -6.31 -3.54 -6.77
C ILE A 223 -7.53 -2.86 -7.42
N ASP A 224 -7.53 -1.53 -7.41
CA ASP A 224 -8.58 -0.72 -8.04
C ASP A 224 -8.53 -0.86 -9.57
N ARG A 225 -7.32 -0.92 -10.13
CA ARG A 225 -7.11 -1.18 -11.56
C ARG A 225 -5.90 -2.07 -11.81
N GLU A 226 -6.10 -3.14 -12.56
CA GLU A 226 -5.00 -3.96 -13.07
C GLU A 226 -4.18 -3.23 -14.13
N CYS A 227 -2.86 -3.40 -14.09
CA CYS A 227 -1.97 -2.87 -15.12
C CYS A 227 -1.99 -3.77 -16.38
N VAL A 228 -1.55 -3.22 -17.51
CA VAL A 228 -1.27 -4.03 -18.70
C VAL A 228 0.13 -4.65 -18.59
N THR A 229 0.24 -5.93 -18.94
CA THR A 229 1.54 -6.61 -18.99
C THR A 229 2.31 -6.20 -20.23
N LEU A 230 3.56 -5.77 -20.05
CA LEU A 230 4.46 -5.38 -21.14
C LEU A 230 5.58 -6.40 -21.34
N LYS A 231 6.13 -6.47 -22.55
CA LYS A 231 7.38 -7.21 -22.77
C LYS A 231 8.54 -6.38 -22.24
N GLN A 232 9.10 -6.77 -21.10
CA GLN A 232 10.25 -6.09 -20.51
C GLN A 232 11.49 -6.19 -21.43
N PRO A 233 12.17 -5.07 -21.74
CA PRO A 233 13.39 -5.09 -22.53
C PRO A 233 14.54 -5.84 -21.82
N ASP A 234 15.45 -6.41 -22.62
CA ASP A 234 16.67 -7.04 -22.10
C ASP A 234 17.54 -6.05 -21.33
N GLU A 235 17.56 -4.77 -21.73
CA GLU A 235 18.28 -3.72 -21.04
C GLU A 235 17.83 -3.58 -19.57
N THR A 236 16.54 -3.35 -19.34
CA THR A 236 15.95 -3.27 -17.99
C THR A 236 16.20 -4.55 -17.20
N THR A 237 15.97 -5.69 -17.83
CA THR A 237 16.22 -7.02 -17.23
C THR A 237 17.67 -7.18 -16.78
N ASN A 238 18.64 -6.75 -17.59
CA ASN A 238 20.06 -6.85 -17.28
C ASN A 238 20.48 -5.87 -16.18
N ARG A 239 19.88 -4.67 -16.12
CA ARG A 239 20.10 -3.72 -15.03
C ARG A 239 19.60 -4.30 -13.70
N ILE A 240 18.42 -4.94 -13.68
CA ILE A 240 17.90 -5.61 -12.46
C ILE A 240 18.81 -6.77 -12.05
N LYS A 241 19.29 -7.58 -12.99
CA LYS A 241 20.27 -8.64 -12.71
C LYS A 241 21.56 -8.08 -12.09
N ASP A 242 22.04 -6.93 -12.53
CA ASP A 242 23.22 -6.28 -11.96
C ASP A 242 22.94 -5.78 -10.52
N ALA A 243 21.82 -5.07 -10.30
CA ALA A 243 21.40 -4.70 -8.92
C ALA A 243 21.27 -5.93 -8.00
N PHE A 244 20.73 -7.04 -8.52
CA PHE A 244 20.62 -8.29 -7.77
C PHE A 244 21.97 -8.89 -7.39
N LYS A 245 22.93 -8.92 -8.32
CA LYS A 245 24.32 -9.35 -8.03
C LYS A 245 25.00 -8.45 -6.99
N ARG A 246 24.66 -7.16 -6.97
CA ARG A 246 25.13 -6.17 -5.99
C ARG A 246 24.44 -6.27 -4.63
N LYS A 247 23.53 -7.23 -4.44
CA LYS A 247 22.76 -7.44 -3.20
C LYS A 247 21.91 -6.24 -2.79
N LEU A 248 21.37 -5.51 -3.78
CA LEU A 248 20.44 -4.39 -3.53
C LEU A 248 19.00 -4.85 -3.27
N PHE A 249 18.74 -6.15 -3.42
CA PHE A 249 17.44 -6.75 -3.15
C PHE A 249 17.52 -7.67 -1.94
N LYS A 250 16.45 -7.69 -1.15
CA LYS A 250 16.23 -8.61 -0.05
C LYS A 250 15.33 -9.75 -0.51
N GLU A 251 15.61 -10.96 -0.03
CA GLU A 251 14.75 -12.12 -0.24
C GLU A 251 13.55 -12.06 0.69
N LEU A 252 12.36 -12.34 0.15
CA LEU A 252 11.13 -12.50 0.92
C LEU A 252 10.85 -13.99 1.08
N TYR A 253 10.76 -14.43 2.32
CA TYR A 253 10.36 -15.79 2.65
C TYR A 253 8.82 -15.90 2.62
N VAL A 254 8.27 -15.90 1.41
CA VAL A 254 6.84 -16.18 1.22
C VAL A 254 6.64 -17.68 1.41
N GLN A 255 6.14 -18.08 2.59
CA GLN A 255 5.63 -19.44 2.75
C GLN A 255 4.45 -19.59 1.79
N ASN A 256 4.52 -20.60 0.90
CA ASN A 256 3.50 -20.88 -0.11
C ASN A 256 2.12 -21.15 0.54
N PHE A 257 1.36 -20.10 0.83
CA PHE A 257 -0.05 -20.21 1.16
C PHE A 257 -0.80 -20.40 -0.15
N LYS A 258 -1.08 -21.67 -0.48
CA LYS A 258 -2.05 -22.00 -1.53
C LYS A 258 -3.44 -21.60 -1.04
N PHE A 259 -3.84 -20.35 -1.29
CA PHE A 259 -5.25 -19.99 -1.27
C PHE A 259 -5.89 -20.63 -2.50
N THR A 260 -6.56 -21.75 -2.31
CA THR A 260 -7.48 -22.28 -3.32
C THR A 260 -8.57 -21.24 -3.50
N LYS A 261 -8.60 -20.53 -4.64
CA LYS A 261 -9.74 -19.70 -5.02
C LYS A 261 -10.99 -20.59 -4.95
N SER A 262 -11.90 -20.27 -4.04
CA SER A 262 -13.24 -20.85 -3.93
C SER A 262 -14.19 -20.20 -4.92
#